data_AF-A0A0N0UGT3-F1
#
_entry.id   AF-A0A0N0UGT3-F1
#
_cell.length_a   1.000
_cell.length_b   1.000
_cell.length_c   1.000
_cell.angle_alpha   90.00
_cell.angle_beta   90.00
_cell.angle_gamma   90.00
#
_symmetry.space_group_name_H-M   'P 1'
#
loop_
_entity.id
_entity.type
_entity.pdbx_description
1 polymer ?
#
loop_
_entity_poly.entity_id
_entity_poly.type
_entity_poly.pdbx_seq_one_letter_code
_entity_poly.pdbx_strand_id
1 'polypeptide(L)'
;MLRTTIMAYHQHAKYHLKLAVIMRNHNQFKACLILCDWALASMIKALYIHKYHSVHPPKELTMNEILPLVHTDTEPGLDIALFIGTIQHMSSLADYPYDQPIQLNNIEKLLQRTEEILDELATRLKDDSSG
;
A
#
# COMPACT_ATOMS: atom_id res chain seq x y z
N MET A 1 16.68 15.10 -5.31
CA MET A 1 15.59 14.57 -6.16
C MET A 1 15.10 13.20 -5.68
N LEU A 2 15.97 12.18 -5.53
CA LEU A 2 15.56 10.86 -5.04
C LEU A 2 14.84 10.90 -3.68
N ARG A 3 15.50 11.43 -2.65
CA ARG A 3 14.93 11.56 -1.29
C ARG A 3 13.61 12.33 -1.26
N THR A 4 13.51 13.42 -2.02
CA THR A 4 12.28 14.22 -2.11
C THR A 4 11.13 13.43 -2.74
N THR A 5 11.40 12.63 -3.77
CA THR A 5 10.38 11.78 -4.41
C THR A 5 9.95 10.63 -3.50
N ILE A 6 10.89 9.98 -2.80
CA ILE A 6 10.59 8.94 -1.80
C ILE A 6 9.66 9.51 -0.71
N MET A 7 10.01 10.67 -0.16
CA MET A 7 9.19 11.34 0.85
C MET A 7 7.81 11.74 0.34
N ALA A 8 7.70 12.15 -0.93
CA ALA A 8 6.41 12.46 -1.54
C ALA A 8 5.49 11.24 -1.62
N TYR A 9 6.00 10.10 -2.10
CA TYR A 9 5.23 8.85 -2.14
C TYR A 9 4.86 8.32 -0.75
N HIS A 10 5.80 8.37 0.19
CA HIS A 10 5.53 8.03 1.59
C HIS A 10 4.43 8.93 2.18
N GLN A 11 4.42 10.23 1.85
CA GLN A 11 3.39 11.15 2.29
C GLN A 11 2.04 10.88 1.61
N HIS A 12 2.03 10.54 0.32
CA HIS A 12 0.82 10.11 -0.39
C HIS A 12 0.19 8.88 0.26
N ALA A 13 1.00 7.89 0.65
CA ALA A 13 0.51 6.71 1.35
C ALA A 13 -0.27 7.09 2.63
N LYS A 14 0.28 8.01 3.43
CA LYS A 14 -0.37 8.51 4.64
C LYS A 14 -1.66 9.29 4.36
N TYR A 15 -1.70 10.09 3.29
CA TYR A 15 -2.90 10.83 2.93
C TYR A 15 -4.03 9.92 2.44
N HIS A 16 -3.72 8.90 1.65
CA HIS A 16 -4.71 7.93 1.22
C HIS A 16 -5.30 7.16 2.40
N LEU A 17 -4.48 6.69 3.35
CA LEU A 17 -4.98 6.01 4.55
C LEU A 17 -5.88 6.93 5.40
N LYS A 18 -5.46 8.19 5.62
CA LYS A 18 -6.30 9.17 6.33
C LYS A 18 -7.65 9.37 5.64
N LEU A 19 -7.66 9.50 4.31
CA LEU A 19 -8.89 9.65 3.55
C LEU A 19 -9.76 8.37 3.64
N ALA A 20 -9.14 7.18 3.66
CA ALA A 20 -9.86 5.91 3.82
C ALA A 20 -10.61 5.86 5.16
N VAL A 21 -9.99 6.31 6.25
CA VAL A 21 -10.64 6.42 7.57
C VAL A 21 -11.84 7.38 7.52
N ILE A 22 -11.71 8.52 6.83
CA ILE A 22 -12.83 9.45 6.64
C ILE A 22 -13.96 8.79 5.85
N MET A 23 -13.64 8.13 4.73
CA MET A 23 -14.63 7.41 3.92
C MET A 23 -15.37 6.34 4.72
N ARG A 24 -14.68 5.61 5.60
CA ARG A 24 -15.27 4.60 6.49
C ARG A 24 -16.32 5.22 7.40
N ASN A 25 -16.05 6.41 7.96
CA ASN A 25 -16.99 7.13 8.81
C ASN A 25 -18.24 7.61 8.06
N HIS A 26 -18.16 7.73 6.73
CA HIS A 26 -19.30 8.01 5.84
C HIS A 26 -19.92 6.75 5.22
N ASN A 27 -19.59 5.55 5.72
CA ASN A 27 -20.03 4.26 5.20
C ASN A 27 -19.65 4.01 3.72
N GLN A 28 -18.65 4.72 3.20
CA GLN A 28 -18.16 4.59 1.83
C GLN A 28 -17.11 3.47 1.74
N PHE A 29 -17.51 2.22 2.00
CA PHE A 29 -16.59 1.08 2.15
C PHE A 29 -15.82 0.73 0.87
N LYS A 30 -16.44 0.87 -0.31
CA LYS A 30 -15.74 0.71 -1.59
C LYS A 30 -14.63 1.74 -1.76
N ALA A 31 -14.90 3.01 -1.39
CA ALA A 31 -13.87 4.05 -1.42
C ALA A 31 -12.74 3.77 -0.42
N CYS A 32 -13.03 3.19 0.74
CA CYS A 32 -12.00 2.77 1.70
C CYS A 32 -11.05 1.75 1.07
N LEU A 33 -11.60 0.74 0.40
CA LEU A 33 -10.83 -0.30 -0.27
C LEU A 33 -9.88 0.26 -1.34
N ILE A 34 -10.40 1.13 -2.21
CA ILE A 34 -9.61 1.79 -3.27
C ILE A 34 -8.50 2.66 -2.65
N LEU A 35 -8.80 3.37 -1.57
CA LEU A 35 -7.81 4.22 -0.91
C LEU A 35 -6.73 3.42 -0.18
N CYS A 36 -7.07 2.27 0.41
CA CYS A 36 -6.08 1.35 0.97
C CYS A 36 -5.15 0.80 -0.12
N ASP A 37 -5.68 0.42 -1.28
CA ASP A 37 -4.89 0.02 -2.46
C ASP A 37 -3.90 1.12 -2.87
N TRP A 38 -4.38 2.36 -3.01
CA TRP A 38 -3.54 3.51 -3.37
C TRP A 38 -2.48 3.84 -2.31
N ALA A 39 -2.81 3.63 -1.03
CA ALA A 39 -1.87 3.81 0.07
C ALA A 39 -0.71 2.82 -0.04
N LEU A 40 -1.02 1.53 -0.20
CA LEU A 40 -0.04 0.45 -0.38
C LEU A 40 0.80 0.67 -1.64
N ALA A 41 0.17 0.96 -2.77
CA ALA A 41 0.85 1.23 -4.02
C ALA A 41 1.82 2.42 -3.91
N SER A 42 1.43 3.48 -3.19
CA SER A 42 2.32 4.63 -2.94
C SER A 42 3.54 4.24 -2.12
N MET A 43 3.39 3.43 -1.08
CA MET A 43 4.51 2.96 -0.27
C MET A 43 5.45 2.05 -1.06
N ILE A 44 4.92 1.11 -1.84
CA ILE A 44 5.72 0.24 -2.70
C ILE A 44 6.49 1.06 -3.73
N LYS A 45 5.89 2.13 -4.30
CA LYS A 45 6.61 3.06 -5.19
C LYS A 45 7.73 3.79 -4.47
N ALA A 46 7.56 4.17 -3.20
CA ALA A 46 8.64 4.74 -2.40
C ALA A 46 9.81 3.75 -2.23
N LEU A 47 9.50 2.49 -1.88
CA LEU A 47 10.50 1.42 -1.76
C LEU A 47 11.20 1.10 -3.09
N TYR A 48 10.45 1.10 -4.20
CA TYR A 48 11.01 0.89 -5.53
C TYR A 48 12.08 1.94 -5.83
N ILE A 49 11.75 3.21 -5.64
CA ILE A 49 12.69 4.33 -5.88
C ILE A 49 13.89 4.21 -4.95
N HIS A 50 13.67 3.81 -3.70
CA HIS A 50 14.74 3.61 -2.72
C HIS A 50 15.70 2.50 -3.13
N LYS A 51 15.19 1.31 -3.47
CA LYS A 51 15.99 0.14 -3.84
C LYS A 51 16.71 0.32 -5.16
N TYR A 52 16.00 0.78 -6.19
CA TYR A 52 16.53 0.83 -7.56
C TYR A 52 17.10 2.18 -7.96
N HIS A 53 17.05 3.19 -7.08
CA HIS A 53 17.54 4.55 -7.33
C HIS A 53 16.95 5.19 -8.61
N SER A 54 15.75 4.74 -9.02
CA SER A 54 15.03 5.22 -10.20
C SER A 54 13.80 6.01 -9.77
N VAL A 55 13.71 7.27 -10.18
CA VAL A 55 12.56 8.15 -9.89
C VAL A 55 11.31 7.85 -10.73
N HIS A 56 11.36 6.79 -11.55
CA HIS A 56 10.27 6.40 -12.43
C HIS A 56 9.80 4.98 -12.06
N PRO A 57 9.04 4.85 -10.95
CA PRO A 57 8.45 3.57 -10.64
C PRO A 57 7.42 3.18 -11.72
N PRO A 58 7.17 1.87 -11.90
CA PRO A 58 6.16 1.38 -12.83
C PRO A 58 4.79 2.01 -12.59
N LYS A 59 4.02 2.16 -13.67
CA LYS A 59 2.65 2.68 -13.60
C LYS A 59 1.79 1.76 -12.74
N GLU A 60 1.83 0.46 -13.07
CA GLU A 60 1.16 -0.65 -12.39
C GLU A 60 2.21 -1.49 -11.67
N LEU A 61 1.87 -1.97 -10.48
CA LEU A 61 2.74 -2.82 -9.66
C LEU A 61 2.25 -4.26 -9.75
N THR A 62 3.06 -5.15 -10.31
CA THR A 62 2.77 -6.59 -10.33
C THR A 62 3.50 -7.28 -9.17
N MET A 63 3.21 -8.56 -8.96
CA MET A 63 3.89 -9.37 -7.94
C MET A 63 5.40 -9.44 -8.15
N ASN A 64 5.88 -9.33 -9.40
CA ASN A 64 7.31 -9.34 -9.71
C ASN A 64 8.03 -8.09 -9.19
N GLU A 65 7.34 -6.95 -9.13
CA GLU A 65 7.88 -5.75 -8.50
C GLU A 65 7.67 -5.74 -6.99
N ILE A 66 6.54 -6.27 -6.49
CA ILE A 66 6.20 -6.23 -5.07
C ILE A 66 7.09 -7.18 -4.24
N LEU A 67 7.22 -8.45 -4.65
CA LEU A 67 7.92 -9.48 -3.86
C LEU A 67 9.35 -9.06 -3.48
N PRO A 68 10.20 -8.57 -4.40
CA PRO A 68 11.55 -8.16 -4.04
C PRO A 68 11.61 -6.95 -3.10
N LEU A 69 10.55 -6.14 -3.01
CA LEU A 69 10.51 -4.94 -2.17
C LEU A 69 10.02 -5.26 -0.75
N VAL A 70 9.15 -6.26 -0.62
CA VAL A 70 8.61 -6.68 0.68
C VAL A 70 9.39 -7.82 1.32
N HIS A 71 10.25 -8.50 0.56
CA HIS A 71 11.19 -9.49 1.08
C HIS A 71 12.30 -8.86 1.93
N THR A 72 12.64 -9.51 3.04
CA THR A 72 13.84 -9.22 3.86
C THR A 72 14.59 -10.53 4.12
N ASP A 73 15.83 -10.43 4.59
CA ASP A 73 16.66 -11.61 4.92
C ASP A 73 16.04 -12.45 6.05
N THR A 74 15.24 -11.85 6.93
CA THR A 74 14.62 -12.50 8.09
C THR A 74 13.15 -12.86 7.88
N GLU A 75 12.46 -12.16 6.98
CA GLU A 75 11.04 -12.36 6.70
C GLU A 75 10.78 -12.38 5.19
N PRO A 76 10.15 -13.45 4.66
CA PRO A 76 9.96 -13.60 3.23
C PRO A 76 9.01 -12.56 2.61
N GLY A 77 8.25 -11.82 3.44
CA GLY A 77 7.32 -10.77 3.01
C GLY A 77 6.11 -11.27 2.22
N LEU A 78 5.89 -12.60 2.19
CA LEU A 78 4.85 -13.22 1.38
C LEU A 78 3.45 -12.86 1.84
N ASP A 79 3.24 -12.71 3.14
CA ASP A 79 1.97 -12.28 3.73
C ASP A 79 1.62 -10.84 3.30
N ILE A 80 2.61 -9.94 3.30
CA ILE A 80 2.46 -8.56 2.83
C ILE A 80 2.18 -8.56 1.32
N ALA A 81 2.95 -9.33 0.54
CA ALA A 81 2.76 -9.42 -0.90
C ALA A 81 1.36 -9.95 -1.24
N LEU A 82 0.90 -10.99 -0.54
CA LEU A 82 -0.41 -11.59 -0.71
C LEU A 82 -1.52 -10.62 -0.31
N PHE A 83 -1.34 -9.89 0.78
CA PHE A 83 -2.28 -8.85 1.20
C PHE A 83 -2.41 -7.77 0.12
N ILE A 84 -1.29 -7.21 -0.35
CA ILE A 84 -1.29 -6.19 -1.42
C ILE A 84 -1.98 -6.72 -2.67
N GLY A 85 -1.63 -7.93 -3.14
CA GLY A 85 -2.26 -8.53 -4.31
C GLY A 85 -3.76 -8.75 -4.15
N THR A 86 -4.21 -9.11 -2.95
CA THR A 86 -5.64 -9.27 -2.62
C THR A 86 -6.36 -7.93 -2.70
N ILE A 87 -5.79 -6.87 -2.12
CA ILE A 87 -6.38 -5.53 -2.13
C ILE A 87 -6.42 -4.96 -3.55
N GLN A 88 -5.37 -5.12 -4.34
CA GLN A 88 -5.35 -4.74 -5.76
C GLN A 88 -6.47 -5.42 -6.54
N HIS A 89 -6.64 -6.73 -6.37
CA HIS A 89 -7.71 -7.49 -7.01
C HIS A 89 -9.09 -6.98 -6.59
N MET A 90 -9.35 -6.87 -5.29
CA MET A 90 -10.65 -6.40 -4.79
C MET A 90 -10.94 -4.95 -5.23
N SER A 91 -9.94 -4.08 -5.24
CA SER A 91 -10.02 -2.68 -5.69
C SER A 91 -10.41 -2.59 -7.17
N SER A 92 -9.78 -3.41 -8.03
CA SER A 92 -10.13 -3.49 -9.46
C SER A 92 -11.56 -3.95 -9.72
N LEU A 93 -12.16 -4.67 -8.76
CA LEU A 93 -13.54 -5.13 -8.84
C LEU A 93 -14.55 -4.14 -8.23
N ALA A 94 -14.11 -3.07 -7.57
CA ALA A 94 -14.98 -2.15 -6.85
C ALA A 94 -15.99 -1.43 -7.76
N ASP A 95 -15.60 -1.21 -9.02
CA ASP A 95 -16.43 -0.62 -10.08
C ASP A 95 -17.51 -1.57 -10.61
N TYR A 96 -17.41 -2.87 -10.34
CA TYR A 96 -18.42 -3.82 -10.74
C TYR A 96 -19.65 -3.75 -9.82
N PRO A 97 -20.86 -3.78 -10.38
CA PRO A 97 -22.12 -3.71 -9.63
C PRO A 97 -22.46 -5.00 -8.87
N TYR A 98 -21.51 -5.92 -8.66
CA TYR A 98 -21.76 -7.11 -7.85
C TYR A 98 -21.89 -6.69 -6.37
N ASP A 99 -23.15 -6.63 -5.94
CA ASP A 99 -23.64 -6.29 -4.60
C ASP A 99 -23.28 -7.34 -3.54
N GLN A 100 -21.99 -7.60 -3.32
CA GLN A 100 -21.59 -8.15 -2.03
C GLN A 100 -21.36 -7.00 -1.06
N PRO A 101 -22.22 -6.85 -0.03
CA PRO A 101 -22.04 -5.81 0.97
C PRO A 101 -20.72 -6.02 1.70
N ILE A 102 -19.81 -5.06 1.58
CA ILE A 102 -18.58 -5.05 2.37
C ILE A 102 -18.97 -4.77 3.82
N GLN A 103 -18.67 -5.70 4.72
CA GLN A 103 -18.99 -5.56 6.14
C GLN A 103 -18.04 -4.57 6.83
N LEU A 104 -18.58 -3.76 7.75
CA LEU A 104 -17.81 -2.76 8.50
C LEU A 104 -16.58 -3.37 9.21
N ASN A 105 -16.74 -4.53 9.86
CA ASN A 105 -15.65 -5.23 10.53
C ASN A 105 -14.49 -5.58 9.57
N ASN A 106 -14.81 -5.89 8.31
CA ASN A 106 -13.78 -6.17 7.31
C ASN A 106 -13.03 -4.89 6.90
N ILE A 107 -13.70 -3.73 6.88
CA ILE A 107 -13.05 -2.44 6.63
C ILE A 107 -12.15 -2.02 7.79
N GLU A 108 -12.56 -2.24 9.03
CA GLU A 108 -11.71 -1.93 10.20
C GLU A 108 -10.42 -2.75 10.18
N LYS A 109 -10.53 -4.05 9.91
CA LYS A 109 -9.37 -4.93 9.73
C LYS A 109 -8.49 -4.52 8.54
N LEU A 110 -9.11 -4.12 7.43
CA LEU A 110 -8.40 -3.60 6.26
C LEU A 110 -7.58 -2.36 6.60
N LEU A 111 -8.19 -1.37 7.26
CA LEU A 111 -7.52 -0.13 7.66
C LEU A 111 -6.36 -0.42 8.61
N GLN A 112 -6.62 -1.23 9.64
CA GLN A 112 -5.61 -1.62 10.62
C GLN A 112 -4.43 -2.33 9.95
N ARG A 113 -4.69 -3.36 9.13
CA ARG A 113 -3.62 -4.10 8.47
C ARG A 113 -2.86 -3.25 7.46
N THR A 114 -3.54 -2.31 6.80
CA THR A 114 -2.89 -1.33 5.90
C THR A 114 -1.94 -0.45 6.69
N GLU A 115 -2.35 0.09 7.84
CA GLU A 115 -1.51 0.93 8.69
C GLU A 115 -0.26 0.17 9.18
N GLU A 116 -0.43 -1.05 9.69
CA GLU A 116 0.68 -1.90 10.14
C GLU A 116 1.72 -2.12 9.03
N ILE A 117 1.26 -2.48 7.83
CA ILE A 117 2.14 -2.69 6.68
C ILE A 117 2.84 -1.37 6.29
N LEU A 118 2.14 -0.24 6.29
CA LEU A 118 2.76 1.04 5.96
C LEU A 118 3.86 1.41 6.96
N ASP A 119 3.62 1.18 8.25
CA ASP A 119 4.62 1.47 9.30
C ASP A 119 5.82 0.53 9.18
N GLU A 120 5.58 -0.77 8.95
CA GLU A 120 6.63 -1.75 8.75
C GLU A 120 7.48 -1.45 7.50
N LEU A 121 6.85 -1.10 6.37
CA LEU A 121 7.57 -0.75 5.15
C LEU A 121 8.29 0.61 5.28
N ALA A 122 7.80 1.52 6.12
CA ALA A 122 8.43 2.81 6.35
C ALA A 122 9.73 2.73 7.17
N THR A 123 9.92 1.70 8.01
CA THR A 123 11.22 1.49 8.70
C THR A 123 12.31 1.17 7.70
N ARG A 124 11.99 0.37 6.68
CA ARG A 124 12.93 -0.05 5.62
C ARG A 124 13.46 1.12 4.80
N LEU A 125 12.69 2.20 4.66
CA LEU A 125 13.15 3.44 4.02
C LEU A 125 14.21 4.21 4.84
N LYS A 126 14.42 3.86 6.11
CA LYS A 126 15.39 4.50 7.00
C LYS A 126 16.69 3.68 7.11
N ASP A 127 16.60 2.36 7.02
CA ASP A 127 17.69 1.45 7.37
C ASP A 127 18.83 1.44 6.33
N ASP A 128 18.56 1.65 5.04
CA ASP A 128 19.61 1.69 3.99
C ASP A 128 20.37 3.03 3.90
N SER A 129 20.20 3.94 4.87
CA SER A 129 21.04 5.15 4.96
C SER A 129 22.40 4.92 5.64
N SER A 130 22.75 3.66 5.94
CA SER A 130 23.97 3.26 6.67
C SER A 130 24.91 2.33 5.88
N GLY A 131 24.76 2.21 4.56
CA GLY A 131 25.60 1.39 3.68
C GLY A 131 26.44 2.20 2.70
#